data_AF-A0A8H8CAU3-F1
#
_entry.id   AF-A0A8H8CAU3-F1
#
_cell.length_a   1.000
_cell.length_b   1.000
_cell.length_c   1.000
_cell.angle_alpha   90.00
_cell.angle_beta   90.00
_cell.angle_gamma   90.00
#
_symmetry.space_group_name_H-M   'P 1'
#
loop_
_entity.id
_entity.type
_entity.pdbx_description
1 polymer ?
#
loop_
_entity_poly.entity_id
_entity_poly.type
_entity_poly.pdbx_seq_one_letter_code
_entity_poly.pdbx_strand_id
1 'polypeptide(L)'
;MENIPSYALSCQTARAADYYGLGVRLGIYFTWLQTYIANAFLSSEISGAADTNTIFLLVLLIAMIKCSSTHMLEQIDGLILMHLSSGFVFGTFSIWGYRTRHYIENGPKAIRFFGGFGTHARLVVSLAVSMYGLWYWLYAVTGGLVATGSVKESGELAVNPPNSPECAILFTFMFSKVRADGGIRTFYILVCSGCIFYFGTMLLASSIAGWARLNKVVKLYKQRRWADTTRLRLATGLKYRELEILFKTLRILNFLWLIYSALLIEFSLNFNNVTAVLRGRNNGNELHLPAQLLPLLIGTFGLVRILYLVVQSKRSPEDIEPDLPDAYFPKRSRTLRVRNLLLAFSPAMSRDSTTTIYDPDEVDELEKHRPWHVRYLVAWLPWLSLLRNFQDPPKVMKGKRLGYQSYQSGQEYQMVDLAQPAKLGERKPGTADTP
;
A
#
# COMPACT_ATOMS: atom_id res chain seq x y z
N MET A 1 -33.28 47.08 -6.88
CA MET A 1 -32.49 45.92 -6.45
C MET A 1 -33.42 45.06 -5.61
N GLU A 2 -34.04 44.08 -6.24
CA GLU A 2 -34.86 43.10 -5.52
C GLU A 2 -33.97 42.36 -4.53
N ASN A 3 -34.39 42.30 -3.27
CA ASN A 3 -33.84 41.41 -2.27
C ASN A 3 -34.14 39.98 -2.72
N ILE A 4 -33.32 39.43 -3.61
CA ILE A 4 -33.28 37.99 -3.88
C ILE A 4 -32.98 37.38 -2.51
N PRO A 5 -33.90 36.60 -1.92
CA PRO A 5 -33.61 35.87 -0.70
C PRO A 5 -32.32 35.11 -0.99
N SER A 6 -31.32 35.17 -0.09
CA SER A 6 -30.13 34.34 -0.23
C SER A 6 -30.55 32.87 -0.05
N TYR A 7 -31.21 32.30 -1.05
CA TYR A 7 -31.21 30.87 -1.28
C TYR A 7 -29.73 30.54 -1.35
N ALA A 8 -29.23 29.91 -0.29
CA ALA A 8 -27.85 29.49 -0.20
C ALA A 8 -27.51 28.78 -1.51
N LEU A 9 -26.63 29.39 -2.32
CA LEU A 9 -26.16 28.85 -3.60
C LEU A 9 -25.86 27.38 -3.38
N SER A 10 -26.62 26.48 -4.01
CA SER A 10 -26.49 25.03 -3.80
C SER A 10 -26.13 24.41 -5.14
N CYS A 11 -24.87 24.05 -5.31
CA CYS A 11 -24.41 23.36 -6.51
C CYS A 11 -24.56 21.85 -6.28
N GLN A 12 -25.33 21.17 -7.13
CA GLN A 12 -25.59 19.74 -7.00
C GLN A 12 -25.14 19.01 -8.25
N THR A 13 -24.67 17.79 -8.12
CA THR A 13 -24.45 16.90 -9.27
C THR A 13 -25.38 15.71 -9.11
N ALA A 14 -25.96 15.22 -10.21
CA ALA A 14 -26.98 14.19 -10.18
C ALA A 14 -26.52 12.89 -9.47
N ARG A 15 -25.20 12.66 -9.38
CA ARG A 15 -24.60 11.42 -8.88
C ARG A 15 -23.57 11.65 -7.78
N ALA A 16 -23.46 12.87 -7.24
CA ALA A 16 -22.53 13.18 -6.14
C ALA A 16 -22.67 12.21 -4.97
N ALA A 17 -23.92 11.84 -4.65
CA ALA A 17 -24.28 10.92 -3.59
C ALA A 17 -23.67 9.51 -3.76
N ASP A 18 -23.63 9.02 -5.00
CA ASP A 18 -23.11 7.68 -5.32
C ASP A 18 -21.59 7.64 -5.33
N TYR A 19 -20.95 8.73 -5.77
CA TYR A 19 -19.50 8.81 -5.89
C TYR A 19 -18.81 9.13 -4.56
N TYR A 20 -19.35 10.09 -3.80
CA TYR A 20 -18.74 10.61 -2.58
C TYR A 20 -19.81 11.12 -1.59
N GLY A 21 -20.97 10.46 -1.55
CA GLY A 21 -21.96 10.67 -0.49
C GLY A 21 -21.38 10.44 0.90
N LEU A 22 -22.15 10.82 1.92
CA LEU A 22 -21.70 10.76 3.32
C LEU A 22 -21.21 9.35 3.71
N GLY A 23 -21.94 8.30 3.33
CA GLY A 23 -21.55 6.91 3.62
C GLY A 23 -20.25 6.50 2.94
N VAL A 24 -20.04 6.93 1.69
CA VAL A 24 -18.78 6.66 0.94
C VAL A 24 -17.60 7.36 1.63
N ARG A 25 -17.73 8.66 1.92
CA ARG A 25 -16.65 9.44 2.56
C ARG A 25 -16.29 8.91 3.94
N LEU A 26 -17.28 8.72 4.81
CA LEU A 26 -17.04 8.17 6.15
C LEU A 26 -16.45 6.75 6.09
N GLY A 27 -16.94 5.90 5.19
CA GLY A 27 -16.39 4.57 4.97
C GLY A 27 -14.91 4.61 4.57
N ILE A 28 -14.55 5.51 3.65
CA ILE A 28 -13.16 5.72 3.23
C ILE A 28 -12.31 6.28 4.39
N TYR A 29 -12.80 7.28 5.13
CA TYR A 29 -12.08 7.85 6.28
C TYR A 29 -11.83 6.82 7.37
N PHE A 30 -12.81 5.98 7.68
CA PHE A 30 -12.64 4.88 8.64
C PHE A 30 -11.68 3.82 8.12
N THR A 31 -11.68 3.52 6.82
CA THR A 31 -10.71 2.59 6.23
C THR A 31 -9.28 3.16 6.29
N TRP A 32 -9.12 4.47 6.07
CA TRP A 32 -7.83 5.16 6.25
C TRP A 32 -7.34 5.08 7.70
N LEU A 33 -8.23 5.38 8.65
CA LEU A 33 -7.92 5.33 10.08
C LEU A 33 -7.61 3.90 10.54
N GLN A 34 -8.40 2.92 10.09
CA GLN A 34 -8.16 1.49 10.33
C GLN A 34 -6.76 1.10 9.88
N THR A 35 -6.35 1.54 8.68
CA THR A 35 -5.03 1.22 8.13
C THR A 35 -3.92 1.90 8.89
N TYR A 36 -4.12 3.16 9.30
CA TYR A 36 -3.19 3.86 10.16
C TYR A 36 -2.98 3.14 11.50
N ILE A 37 -4.07 2.71 12.15
CA ILE A 37 -4.02 1.97 13.42
C ILE A 37 -3.34 0.61 13.23
N ALA A 38 -3.69 -0.14 12.18
CA ALA A 38 -3.04 -1.42 11.87
C ALA A 38 -1.52 -1.22 11.65
N ASN A 39 -1.13 -0.22 10.85
CA ASN A 39 0.27 0.12 10.61
C ASN A 39 1.03 0.55 11.87
N ALA A 40 0.36 1.19 12.82
CA ALA A 40 0.96 1.66 14.07
C ALA A 40 1.03 0.57 15.14
N PHE A 41 0.04 -0.33 15.19
CA PHE A 41 -0.18 -1.20 16.35
C PHE A 41 -0.25 -2.69 16.03
N LEU A 42 -0.67 -3.13 14.85
CA LEU A 42 -0.94 -4.54 14.54
C LEU A 42 -0.32 -4.95 13.21
N SER A 43 0.91 -5.47 13.23
CA SER A 43 1.62 -5.88 12.03
C SER A 43 0.92 -7.02 11.26
N SER A 44 0.23 -7.91 11.97
CA SER A 44 -0.52 -9.03 11.39
C SER A 44 -1.67 -8.60 10.49
N GLU A 45 -2.29 -7.46 10.76
CA GLU A 45 -3.49 -6.97 10.07
C GLU A 45 -3.17 -6.00 8.92
N ILE A 46 -1.90 -5.62 8.75
CA ILE A 46 -1.47 -4.66 7.72
C ILE A 46 -1.82 -5.14 6.32
N SER A 47 -1.60 -6.44 6.03
CA SER A 47 -1.90 -6.99 4.70
C SER A 47 -3.39 -6.89 4.37
N GLY A 48 -4.26 -7.26 5.31
CA GLY A 48 -5.71 -7.20 5.12
C GLY A 48 -6.19 -5.77 4.88
N ALA A 49 -5.71 -4.82 5.70
CA ALA A 49 -6.04 -3.41 5.53
C ALA A 49 -5.53 -2.86 4.18
N ALA A 50 -4.30 -3.21 3.77
CA ALA A 50 -3.74 -2.79 2.49
C ALA A 50 -4.54 -3.33 1.29
N ASP A 51 -5.02 -4.58 1.36
CA ASP A 51 -5.83 -5.19 0.30
C ASP A 51 -7.19 -4.49 0.18
N THR A 52 -7.87 -4.22 1.31
CA THR A 52 -9.13 -3.46 1.33
C THR A 52 -8.97 -2.07 0.70
N ASN A 53 -7.92 -1.32 1.06
CA ASN A 53 -7.62 -0.03 0.44
C ASN A 53 -7.37 -0.13 -1.07
N THR A 54 -6.70 -1.20 -1.50
CA THR A 54 -6.39 -1.43 -2.92
C THR A 54 -7.66 -1.66 -3.71
N ILE A 55 -8.61 -2.42 -3.15
CA ILE A 55 -9.91 -2.64 -3.75
C ILE A 55 -10.68 -1.31 -3.86
N PHE A 56 -10.75 -0.52 -2.77
CA PHE A 56 -11.41 0.78 -2.82
C PHE A 56 -10.81 1.70 -3.88
N LEU A 57 -9.48 1.85 -3.90
CA LEU A 57 -8.82 2.70 -4.87
C LEU A 57 -9.03 2.22 -6.32
N LEU A 58 -9.02 0.90 -6.55
CA LEU A 58 -9.30 0.32 -7.86
C LEU A 58 -10.75 0.61 -8.30
N VAL A 59 -11.72 0.47 -7.41
CA VAL A 59 -13.13 0.78 -7.69
C VAL A 59 -13.31 2.27 -8.01
N LEU A 60 -12.69 3.16 -7.24
CA LEU A 60 -12.70 4.60 -7.52
C LEU A 60 -12.08 4.91 -8.89
N LEU A 61 -10.95 4.28 -9.23
CA LEU A 61 -10.31 4.43 -10.53
C LEU A 61 -11.22 3.97 -11.67
N ILE A 62 -11.87 2.81 -11.54
CA ILE A 62 -12.80 2.30 -12.55
C ILE A 62 -13.98 3.25 -12.71
N ALA A 63 -14.55 3.75 -11.60
CA ALA A 63 -15.64 4.71 -11.63
C ALA A 63 -15.21 6.01 -12.34
N MET A 64 -14.05 6.56 -12.00
CA MET A 64 -13.49 7.76 -12.63
C MET A 64 -13.31 7.58 -14.14
N ILE A 65 -12.69 6.48 -14.59
CA ILE A 65 -12.45 6.22 -16.02
C ILE A 65 -13.79 6.02 -16.76
N LYS A 66 -14.64 5.13 -16.24
CA LYS A 66 -15.91 4.78 -16.90
C LYS A 66 -16.81 5.99 -17.01
N CYS A 67 -17.03 6.71 -15.90
CA CYS A 67 -17.95 7.85 -15.89
C CYS A 67 -17.39 9.05 -16.66
N SER A 68 -16.07 9.25 -16.70
CA SER A 68 -15.46 10.24 -17.60
C SER A 68 -15.67 9.88 -19.07
N SER A 69 -15.48 8.61 -19.44
CA SER A 69 -15.59 8.15 -20.83
C SER A 69 -17.01 8.26 -21.39
N THR A 70 -18.03 8.18 -20.52
CA THR A 70 -19.44 8.32 -20.89
C THR A 70 -19.97 9.73 -20.64
N HIS A 71 -19.11 10.70 -20.31
CA HIS A 71 -19.49 12.07 -19.96
C HIS A 71 -20.53 12.16 -18.83
N MET A 72 -20.50 11.22 -17.87
CA MET A 72 -21.38 11.18 -16.70
C MET A 72 -20.70 11.70 -15.41
N LEU A 73 -19.46 12.17 -15.53
CA LEU A 73 -18.66 12.70 -14.44
C LEU A 73 -18.48 14.20 -14.63
N GLU A 74 -18.90 15.00 -13.65
CA GLU A 74 -18.66 16.44 -13.68
C GLU A 74 -17.25 16.78 -13.18
N GLN A 75 -16.78 17.99 -13.49
CA GLN A 75 -15.46 18.45 -13.05
C GLN A 75 -15.28 18.34 -11.54
N ILE A 76 -16.27 18.75 -10.76
CA ILE A 76 -16.21 18.68 -9.30
C ILE A 76 -16.18 17.25 -8.77
N ASP A 77 -16.94 16.34 -9.38
CA ASP A 77 -16.93 14.92 -8.99
C ASP A 77 -15.54 14.33 -9.22
N GLY A 78 -14.93 14.62 -10.37
CA GLY A 78 -13.56 14.22 -10.67
C GLY A 78 -12.55 14.79 -9.67
N LEU A 79 -12.71 16.04 -9.22
CA LEU A 79 -11.83 16.66 -8.23
C LEU A 79 -11.89 15.91 -6.89
N ILE A 80 -13.10 15.63 -6.40
CA ILE A 80 -13.30 14.97 -5.10
C ILE A 80 -12.81 13.52 -5.14
N LEU A 81 -13.10 12.79 -6.22
CA LEU A 81 -12.61 11.42 -6.42
C LEU A 81 -11.08 11.37 -6.51
N MET A 82 -10.45 12.39 -7.12
CA MET A 82 -8.99 12.53 -7.13
C MET A 82 -8.43 12.80 -5.73
N HIS A 83 -9.05 13.66 -4.93
CA HIS A 83 -8.63 13.92 -3.55
C HIS A 83 -8.77 12.68 -2.67
N LEU A 84 -9.88 11.93 -2.80
CA LEU A 84 -10.04 10.62 -2.15
C LEU A 84 -8.92 9.66 -2.58
N SER A 85 -8.63 9.59 -3.87
CA SER A 85 -7.55 8.73 -4.39
C SER A 85 -6.18 9.12 -3.83
N SER A 86 -5.92 10.43 -3.66
CA SER A 86 -4.68 10.94 -3.05
C SER A 86 -4.51 10.52 -1.59
N GLY A 87 -5.61 10.46 -0.82
CA GLY A 87 -5.59 9.97 0.55
C GLY A 87 -5.15 8.51 0.65
N PHE A 88 -5.58 7.65 -0.29
CA PHE A 88 -5.09 6.27 -0.37
C PHE A 88 -3.60 6.21 -0.76
N VAL A 89 -3.23 6.85 -1.87
CA VAL A 89 -1.87 6.76 -2.43
C VAL A 89 -0.82 7.26 -1.45
N PHE A 90 -1.08 8.39 -0.79
CA PHE A 90 -0.10 9.03 0.09
C PHE A 90 -0.32 8.74 1.57
N GLY A 91 -1.52 8.34 1.99
CA GLY A 91 -1.88 8.16 3.40
C GLY A 91 -2.06 6.70 3.85
N THR A 92 -2.42 5.76 2.97
CA THR A 92 -2.60 4.35 3.36
C THR A 92 -1.57 3.42 2.75
N PHE A 93 -1.18 3.67 1.51
CA PHE A 93 -0.17 2.87 0.86
C PHE A 93 1.22 3.21 1.40
N SER A 94 1.86 2.19 1.97
CA SER A 94 3.30 2.23 2.21
C SER A 94 4.01 1.69 0.98
N ILE A 95 4.76 2.56 0.30
CA ILE A 95 5.45 2.19 -0.95
C ILE A 95 6.50 1.09 -0.70
N TRP A 96 7.24 1.20 0.39
CA TRP A 96 8.33 0.25 0.77
C TRP A 96 8.17 -0.36 2.15
N GLY A 97 7.00 -0.17 2.74
CA GLY A 97 6.74 -0.63 4.08
C GLY A 97 7.35 0.20 5.19
N TYR A 98 8.13 1.25 4.91
CA TYR A 98 8.73 2.08 5.98
C TYR A 98 7.69 2.72 6.92
N ARG A 99 6.42 2.70 6.52
CA ARG A 99 5.26 3.13 7.31
C ARG A 99 4.59 1.99 8.07
N THR A 100 5.16 0.80 8.05
CA THR A 100 4.60 -0.43 8.63
C THR A 100 5.41 -0.87 9.85
N ARG A 101 4.69 -1.32 10.89
CA ARG A 101 5.28 -1.85 12.13
C ARG A 101 6.22 -3.04 11.91
N HIS A 102 6.15 -3.71 10.75
CA HIS A 102 7.06 -4.81 10.41
C HIS A 102 8.53 -4.44 10.57
N TYR A 103 8.92 -3.18 10.30
CA TYR A 103 10.29 -2.70 10.45
C TYR A 103 10.73 -2.53 11.91
N ILE A 104 9.81 -2.25 12.82
CA ILE A 104 10.09 -2.29 14.26
C ILE A 104 10.31 -3.74 14.69
N GLU A 105 9.42 -4.65 14.28
CA GLU A 105 9.45 -6.02 14.78
C GLU A 105 10.56 -6.89 14.16
N ASN A 106 10.91 -6.64 12.90
CA ASN A 106 11.84 -7.49 12.15
C ASN A 106 13.10 -6.72 11.69
N GLY A 107 13.25 -5.46 12.09
CA GLY A 107 14.36 -4.60 11.70
C GLY A 107 14.51 -4.47 10.18
N PRO A 108 15.74 -4.34 9.64
CA PRO A 108 15.98 -4.19 8.20
C PRO A 108 15.54 -5.43 7.39
N LYS A 109 15.35 -6.58 8.04
CA LYS A 109 14.87 -7.82 7.38
C LYS A 109 13.40 -7.70 6.95
N ALA A 110 12.66 -6.72 7.47
CA ALA A 110 11.25 -6.47 7.12
C ALA A 110 11.02 -6.13 5.64
N ILE A 111 12.05 -5.62 4.93
CA ILE A 111 11.95 -5.36 3.48
C ILE A 111 11.56 -6.62 2.69
N ARG A 112 11.82 -7.81 3.23
CA ARG A 112 11.48 -9.10 2.64
C ARG A 112 9.97 -9.36 2.57
N PHE A 113 9.16 -8.61 3.32
CA PHE A 113 7.70 -8.67 3.23
C PHE A 113 7.16 -7.89 2.01
N PHE A 114 8.00 -7.11 1.34
CA PHE A 114 7.64 -6.27 0.20
C PHE A 114 8.21 -6.85 -1.12
N GLY A 115 7.56 -6.50 -2.24
CA GLY A 115 7.89 -7.04 -3.57
C GLY A 115 7.13 -8.31 -3.95
N GLY A 116 6.09 -8.67 -3.20
CA GLY A 116 5.13 -9.71 -3.57
C GLY A 116 4.10 -9.22 -4.61
N PHE A 117 3.16 -10.10 -4.98
CA PHE A 117 2.08 -9.77 -5.92
C PHE A 117 1.25 -8.55 -5.46
N GLY A 118 0.90 -8.48 -4.17
CA GLY A 118 0.15 -7.35 -3.61
C GLY A 118 0.89 -6.01 -3.68
N THR A 119 2.23 -6.00 -3.67
CA THR A 119 3.01 -4.77 -3.92
C THR A 119 2.89 -4.34 -5.38
N HIS A 120 3.00 -5.27 -6.33
CA HIS A 120 2.86 -4.97 -7.76
C HIS A 120 1.47 -4.44 -8.11
N ALA A 121 0.41 -5.09 -7.62
CA ALA A 121 -0.95 -4.64 -7.84
C ALA A 121 -1.17 -3.20 -7.35
N ARG A 122 -0.67 -2.87 -6.14
CA ARG A 122 -0.73 -1.50 -5.61
C ARG A 122 0.06 -0.49 -6.45
N LEU A 123 1.24 -0.86 -6.95
CA LEU A 123 2.03 0.00 -7.84
C LEU A 123 1.29 0.27 -9.16
N VAL A 124 0.67 -0.75 -9.75
CA VAL A 124 -0.13 -0.61 -10.98
C VAL A 124 -1.32 0.33 -10.75
N VAL A 125 -2.09 0.12 -9.68
CA VAL A 125 -3.24 0.99 -9.36
C VAL A 125 -2.79 2.42 -9.07
N SER A 126 -1.71 2.61 -8.31
CA SER A 126 -1.19 3.95 -7.99
C SER A 126 -0.67 4.67 -9.23
N LEU A 127 -0.01 3.96 -10.15
CA LEU A 127 0.42 4.50 -11.44
C LEU A 127 -0.78 4.92 -12.29
N ALA A 128 -1.80 4.07 -12.39
CA ALA A 128 -3.00 4.36 -13.17
C ALA A 128 -3.79 5.56 -12.61
N VAL A 129 -3.93 5.67 -11.28
CA VAL A 129 -4.49 6.85 -10.61
C VAL A 129 -3.68 8.10 -10.90
N SER A 130 -2.34 8.00 -10.90
CA SER A 130 -1.47 9.14 -11.20
C SER A 130 -1.59 9.60 -12.66
N MET A 131 -1.71 8.66 -13.60
CA MET A 131 -1.99 8.92 -15.02
C MET A 131 -3.34 9.59 -15.23
N TYR A 132 -4.39 9.07 -14.59
CA TYR A 132 -5.71 9.69 -14.64
C TYR A 132 -5.69 11.09 -14.02
N GLY A 133 -4.99 11.27 -12.90
CA GLY A 133 -4.80 12.59 -12.28
C GLY A 133 -4.11 13.58 -13.21
N LEU A 134 -3.03 13.16 -13.88
CA LEU A 134 -2.37 14.01 -14.87
C LEU A 134 -3.32 14.41 -16.00
N TRP A 135 -4.07 13.45 -16.56
CA TRP A 135 -5.09 13.73 -17.57
C TRP A 135 -6.16 14.70 -17.06
N TYR A 136 -6.64 14.50 -15.84
CA TYR A 136 -7.66 15.34 -15.22
C TYR A 136 -7.19 16.80 -15.12
N TRP A 137 -5.99 17.03 -14.59
CA TRP A 137 -5.44 18.37 -14.45
C TRP A 137 -5.03 19.00 -15.79
N LEU A 138 -4.63 18.20 -16.78
CA LEU A 138 -4.30 18.73 -18.11
C LEU A 138 -5.55 19.10 -18.92
N TYR A 139 -6.59 18.28 -18.88
CA TYR A 139 -7.70 18.38 -19.83
C TYR A 139 -9.06 18.52 -19.16
N ALA A 140 -9.36 17.72 -18.14
CA ALA A 140 -10.70 17.68 -17.54
C ALA A 140 -11.12 19.03 -16.94
N VAL A 141 -10.23 19.66 -16.16
CA VAL A 141 -10.50 20.94 -15.47
C VAL A 141 -10.82 22.08 -16.45
N THR A 142 -10.22 22.10 -17.64
CA THR A 142 -10.41 23.18 -18.62
C THR A 142 -11.47 22.90 -19.69
N GLY A 143 -12.17 21.77 -19.62
CA GLY A 143 -13.27 21.48 -20.56
C GLY A 143 -13.36 20.03 -21.02
N GLY A 144 -12.48 19.14 -20.57
CA GLY A 144 -12.58 17.70 -20.83
C GLY A 144 -13.74 17.04 -20.07
N LEU A 145 -14.19 17.63 -18.96
CA LEU A 145 -15.42 17.25 -18.26
C LEU A 145 -16.40 18.43 -18.22
N VAL A 146 -17.69 18.12 -18.06
CA VAL A 146 -18.77 19.10 -17.95
C VAL A 146 -18.62 19.86 -16.64
N ALA A 147 -18.67 21.20 -16.70
CA ALA A 147 -18.70 22.04 -15.52
C ALA A 147 -20.14 22.15 -14.99
N THR A 148 -20.30 22.04 -13.69
CA THR A 148 -21.58 22.25 -12.99
C THR A 148 -22.09 23.68 -13.25
N GLY A 149 -23.37 23.90 -13.47
CA GLY A 149 -23.97 25.19 -13.86
C GLY A 149 -23.67 25.63 -15.29
N SER A 150 -23.01 24.81 -16.11
CA SER A 150 -22.76 25.14 -17.52
C SER A 150 -23.97 24.83 -18.40
N VAL A 151 -24.09 25.52 -19.54
CA VAL A 151 -25.14 25.24 -20.54
C VAL A 151 -25.09 23.78 -21.04
N LYS A 152 -23.92 23.14 -20.97
CA LYS A 152 -23.71 21.75 -21.35
C LYS A 152 -24.24 20.73 -20.33
N GLU A 153 -24.65 21.17 -19.14
CA GLU A 153 -25.31 20.33 -18.12
C GLU A 153 -26.76 19.93 -18.52
N SER A 154 -27.14 20.12 -19.79
CA SER A 154 -28.44 19.75 -20.32
C SER A 154 -28.55 18.25 -20.59
N GLY A 155 -29.71 17.63 -20.34
CA GLY A 155 -29.98 16.22 -20.68
C GLY A 155 -29.80 15.25 -19.50
N GLU A 156 -29.06 14.15 -19.68
CA GLU A 156 -28.93 13.06 -18.68
C GLU A 156 -28.21 13.47 -17.37
N LEU A 157 -27.54 14.61 -17.36
CA LEU A 157 -26.89 15.21 -16.18
C LEU A 157 -27.71 16.31 -15.52
N ALA A 158 -28.85 16.70 -16.12
CA ALA A 158 -29.61 17.85 -15.67
C ALA A 158 -30.17 17.61 -14.25
N VAL A 159 -29.84 18.51 -13.34
CA VAL A 159 -30.44 18.55 -12.01
C VAL A 159 -31.69 19.43 -12.03
N ASN A 160 -32.71 19.05 -11.25
CA ASN A 160 -33.93 19.84 -11.08
C ASN A 160 -34.04 20.30 -9.62
N PRO A 161 -34.00 21.61 -9.31
CA PRO A 161 -33.82 22.74 -10.25
C PRO A 161 -32.39 22.81 -10.83
N PRO A 162 -32.20 23.48 -11.99
CA PRO A 162 -30.89 23.62 -12.61
C PRO A 162 -29.93 24.45 -11.75
N ASN A 163 -28.63 24.12 -11.84
CA ASN A 163 -27.59 24.85 -11.13
C ASN A 163 -27.42 26.29 -11.65
N SER A 164 -27.05 27.19 -10.75
CA SER A 164 -26.68 28.57 -11.10
C SER A 164 -25.36 28.59 -11.91
N PRO A 165 -25.17 29.52 -12.86
CA PRO A 165 -23.90 29.67 -13.58
C PRO A 165 -22.70 29.97 -12.66
N GLU A 166 -22.93 30.46 -11.44
CA GLU A 166 -21.88 30.66 -10.42
C GLU A 166 -21.21 29.33 -10.01
N CYS A 167 -21.90 28.20 -10.16
CA CYS A 167 -21.37 26.86 -9.89
C CYS A 167 -20.32 26.39 -10.90
N ALA A 168 -20.16 27.09 -12.03
CA ALA A 168 -19.19 26.72 -13.07
C ALA A 168 -17.74 27.01 -12.65
N ILE A 169 -17.53 27.82 -11.61
CA ILE A 169 -16.21 28.14 -11.10
C ILE A 169 -15.82 27.07 -10.07
N LEU A 170 -14.89 26.20 -10.44
CA LEU A 170 -14.39 25.14 -9.58
C LEU A 170 -13.33 25.67 -8.59
N PHE A 171 -13.55 25.42 -7.31
CA PHE A 171 -12.61 25.70 -6.23
C PHE A 171 -12.02 24.42 -5.63
N THR A 172 -10.79 24.49 -5.15
CA THR A 172 -10.14 23.45 -4.34
C THR A 172 -9.55 24.08 -3.10
N PHE A 173 -9.49 23.32 -2.02
CA PHE A 173 -8.74 23.71 -0.83
C PHE A 173 -7.24 23.45 -1.04
N MET A 174 -6.40 24.44 -0.72
CA MET A 174 -4.95 24.29 -0.63
C MET A 174 -4.45 25.23 0.47
N PHE A 175 -4.90 24.96 1.70
CA PHE A 175 -4.84 25.86 2.87
C PHE A 175 -5.72 27.11 2.80
N SER A 176 -6.16 27.49 1.61
CA SER A 176 -7.18 28.52 1.37
C SER A 176 -8.09 28.11 0.21
N LYS A 177 -9.14 28.90 -0.04
CA LYS A 177 -10.02 28.74 -1.20
C LYS A 177 -9.27 29.20 -2.46
N VAL A 178 -8.92 28.27 -3.34
CA VAL A 178 -8.19 28.54 -4.58
C VAL A 178 -8.98 28.04 -5.78
N ARG A 179 -8.96 28.79 -6.88
CA ARG A 179 -9.55 28.36 -8.15
C ARG A 179 -8.75 27.20 -8.75
N ALA A 180 -9.43 26.10 -9.09
CA ALA A 180 -8.80 24.88 -9.60
C ALA A 180 -8.17 25.07 -10.99
N ASP A 181 -8.68 25.99 -11.80
CA ASP A 181 -8.15 26.36 -13.12
C ASP A 181 -6.97 27.35 -13.06
N GLY A 182 -6.64 27.85 -11.86
CA GLY A 182 -5.53 28.79 -11.64
C GLY A 182 -4.16 28.13 -11.46
N GLY A 183 -3.24 28.82 -10.78
CA GLY A 183 -1.85 28.34 -10.59
C GLY A 183 -1.72 27.00 -9.84
N ILE A 184 -2.73 26.62 -9.05
CA ILE A 184 -2.79 25.33 -8.35
C ILE A 184 -2.78 24.14 -9.32
N ARG A 185 -3.31 24.32 -10.53
CA ARG A 185 -3.31 23.32 -11.59
C ARG A 185 -1.89 22.89 -11.95
N THR A 186 -0.98 23.85 -12.12
CA THR A 186 0.43 23.59 -12.43
C THR A 186 1.09 22.75 -11.33
N PHE A 187 0.81 23.07 -10.07
CA PHE A 187 1.31 22.29 -8.94
C PHE A 187 0.85 20.83 -9.03
N TYR A 188 -0.44 20.58 -9.23
CA TYR A 188 -0.95 19.21 -9.33
C TYR A 188 -0.42 18.46 -10.57
N ILE A 189 -0.23 19.13 -11.70
CA ILE A 189 0.43 18.53 -12.89
C ILE A 189 1.83 18.05 -12.55
N LEU A 190 2.63 18.86 -11.84
CA LEU A 190 3.98 18.50 -11.41
C LEU A 190 3.96 17.31 -10.45
N VAL A 191 3.06 17.33 -9.46
CA VAL A 191 2.91 16.23 -8.49
C VAL A 191 2.49 14.93 -9.20
N CYS A 192 1.49 14.97 -10.08
CA CYS A 192 1.04 13.80 -10.83
C CYS A 192 2.14 13.26 -11.75
N SER A 193 2.88 14.14 -12.44
CA SER A 193 4.01 13.76 -13.30
C SER A 193 5.13 13.08 -12.49
N GLY A 194 5.47 13.64 -11.32
CA GLY A 194 6.41 13.04 -10.37
C GLY A 194 5.95 11.67 -9.88
N CYS A 195 4.65 11.52 -9.60
CA CYS A 195 4.06 10.23 -9.20
C CYS A 195 4.11 9.19 -10.33
N ILE A 196 3.83 9.58 -11.57
CA ILE A 196 3.94 8.67 -12.74
C ILE A 196 5.38 8.20 -12.89
N PHE A 197 6.35 9.11 -12.84
CA PHE A 197 7.76 8.76 -12.92
C PHE A 197 8.16 7.82 -11.77
N TYR A 198 7.77 8.16 -10.55
CA TYR A 198 8.09 7.38 -9.37
C TYR A 198 7.45 5.99 -9.40
N PHE A 199 6.12 5.87 -9.53
CA PHE A 199 5.45 4.57 -9.57
C PHE A 199 5.80 3.76 -10.82
N GLY A 200 6.08 4.41 -11.95
CA GLY A 200 6.54 3.76 -13.17
C GLY A 200 7.92 3.12 -13.00
N THR A 201 8.90 3.87 -12.47
CA THR A 201 10.25 3.33 -12.19
C THR A 201 10.21 2.19 -11.17
N MET A 202 9.40 2.35 -10.13
CA MET A 202 9.13 1.34 -9.11
C MET A 202 8.53 0.06 -9.69
N LEU A 203 7.50 0.18 -10.53
CA LEU A 203 6.84 -0.95 -11.17
C LEU A 203 7.81 -1.69 -12.11
N LEU A 204 8.60 -0.95 -12.88
CA LEU A 204 9.63 -1.51 -13.76
C LEU A 204 10.65 -2.32 -12.96
N ALA A 205 11.21 -1.73 -11.91
CA ALA A 205 12.18 -2.39 -11.05
C ALA A 205 11.61 -3.65 -10.38
N SER A 206 10.39 -3.55 -9.86
CA SER A 206 9.68 -4.66 -9.24
C SER A 206 9.45 -5.79 -10.26
N SER A 207 9.11 -5.45 -11.50
CA SER A 207 8.94 -6.42 -12.60
C SER A 207 10.25 -7.11 -12.98
N ILE A 208 11.37 -6.37 -13.05
CA ILE A 208 12.71 -6.93 -13.29
C ILE A 208 13.10 -7.89 -12.16
N ALA A 209 12.88 -7.50 -10.90
CA ALA A 209 13.13 -8.34 -9.73
C ALA A 209 12.26 -9.62 -9.75
N GLY A 210 10.98 -9.48 -10.13
CA GLY A 210 10.05 -10.58 -10.32
C GLY A 210 10.53 -11.56 -11.40
N TRP A 211 10.97 -11.05 -12.55
CA TRP A 211 11.53 -11.84 -13.65
C TRP A 211 12.81 -12.58 -13.24
N ALA A 212 13.74 -11.89 -12.59
CA ALA A 212 14.97 -12.50 -12.06
C ALA A 212 14.67 -13.63 -11.07
N ARG A 213 13.66 -13.43 -10.20
CA ARG A 213 13.18 -14.46 -9.27
C ARG A 213 12.57 -15.65 -10.00
N LEU A 214 11.74 -15.41 -11.02
CA LEU A 214 11.14 -16.47 -11.83
C LEU A 214 12.22 -17.30 -12.52
N ASN A 215 13.21 -16.66 -13.13
CA ASN A 215 14.34 -17.36 -13.78
C ASN A 215 15.12 -18.22 -12.78
N LYS A 216 15.35 -17.71 -11.56
CA LYS A 216 15.99 -18.49 -10.48
C LYS A 216 15.14 -19.69 -10.05
N VAL A 217 13.82 -19.51 -9.92
CA VAL A 217 12.88 -20.61 -9.63
C VAL A 217 12.94 -21.67 -10.71
N VAL A 218 12.89 -21.28 -12.00
CA VAL A 218 12.98 -22.22 -13.13
C VAL A 218 14.32 -22.96 -13.14
N LYS A 219 15.43 -22.28 -12.80
CA LYS A 219 16.74 -22.93 -12.68
C LYS A 219 16.78 -23.95 -11.54
N LEU A 220 16.25 -23.60 -10.37
CA LEU A 220 16.19 -24.50 -9.21
C LEU A 220 15.23 -25.67 -9.43
N TYR A 221 14.10 -25.42 -10.10
CA TYR A 221 13.17 -26.45 -10.61
C TYR A 221 13.94 -27.48 -11.42
N LYS A 222 14.68 -27.03 -12.44
CA LYS A 222 15.47 -27.92 -13.32
C LYS A 222 16.53 -28.71 -12.54
N GLN A 223 17.09 -28.12 -11.48
CA GLN A 223 18.08 -28.76 -10.61
C GLN A 223 17.47 -29.66 -9.52
N ARG A 224 16.15 -29.80 -9.45
CA ARG A 224 15.41 -30.47 -8.36
C ARG A 224 15.75 -29.93 -6.95
N ARG A 225 16.29 -28.71 -6.85
CA ARG A 225 16.71 -28.05 -5.59
C ARG A 225 15.68 -27.04 -5.11
N TRP A 226 14.44 -27.49 -4.99
CA TRP A 226 13.29 -26.65 -4.65
C TRP A 226 13.32 -26.08 -3.24
N ALA A 227 14.05 -26.74 -2.34
CA ALA A 227 14.19 -26.32 -0.95
C ALA A 227 15.05 -25.06 -0.80
N ASP A 228 15.87 -24.70 -1.80
CA ASP A 228 16.73 -23.53 -1.73
C ASP A 228 15.95 -22.25 -1.97
N THR A 229 16.03 -21.32 -1.01
CA THR A 229 15.20 -20.11 -1.02
C THR A 229 15.55 -19.18 -2.20
N THR A 230 14.51 -18.76 -2.93
CA THR A 230 14.59 -17.84 -4.08
C THR A 230 14.61 -16.37 -3.67
N ARG A 231 14.87 -16.07 -2.38
CA ARG A 231 14.73 -14.71 -1.85
C ARG A 231 15.86 -13.82 -2.37
N LEU A 232 15.46 -12.76 -3.09
CA LEU A 232 16.30 -11.59 -3.32
C LEU A 232 16.57 -10.94 -1.96
N ARG A 233 17.83 -10.72 -1.63
CA ARG A 233 18.23 -9.95 -0.45
C ARG A 233 18.22 -8.49 -0.86
N LEU A 234 17.14 -7.78 -0.57
CA LEU A 234 17.19 -6.33 -0.53
C LEU A 234 17.77 -5.92 0.82
N ALA A 235 18.71 -4.98 0.78
CA ALA A 235 19.28 -4.33 1.94
C ALA A 235 18.80 -2.88 1.93
N THR A 236 18.30 -2.39 3.07
CA THR A 236 17.87 -0.99 3.19
C THR A 236 19.04 -0.05 3.45
N GLY A 237 20.16 -0.56 3.97
CA GLY A 237 21.32 0.24 4.34
C GLY A 237 21.13 1.16 5.56
N LEU A 238 19.97 1.09 6.23
CA LEU A 238 19.67 1.87 7.43
C LEU A 238 19.93 1.07 8.70
N LYS A 239 20.44 1.74 9.73
CA LYS A 239 20.51 1.20 11.10
C LYS A 239 19.11 1.01 11.69
N TYR A 240 18.97 0.11 12.66
CA TYR A 240 17.70 -0.08 13.36
C TYR A 240 17.19 1.23 14.01
N ARG A 241 18.07 1.99 14.68
CA ARG A 241 17.72 3.29 15.27
C ARG A 241 17.27 4.32 14.24
N GLU A 242 17.94 4.39 13.08
CA GLU A 242 17.57 5.30 11.98
C GLU A 242 16.18 4.94 11.41
N LEU A 243 15.93 3.64 11.25
CA LEU A 243 14.67 3.09 10.78
C LEU A 243 13.53 3.34 11.78
N GLU A 244 13.80 3.26 13.08
CA GLU A 244 12.82 3.58 14.12
C GLU A 244 12.44 5.07 14.11
N ILE A 245 13.44 5.97 13.98
CA ILE A 245 13.19 7.41 13.84
C ILE A 245 12.38 7.67 12.56
N LEU A 246 12.79 7.08 11.44
CA LEU A 246 12.09 7.23 10.16
C LEU A 246 10.64 6.76 10.27
N PHE A 247 10.41 5.59 10.88
CA PHE A 247 9.07 5.05 11.09
C PHE A 247 8.22 5.98 11.95
N LYS A 248 8.74 6.48 13.09
CA LYS A 248 8.02 7.40 13.98
C LYS A 248 7.63 8.70 13.27
N THR A 249 8.57 9.30 12.53
CA THR A 249 8.35 10.52 11.76
C THR A 249 7.32 10.29 10.65
N LEU A 250 7.48 9.23 9.86
CA LEU A 250 6.55 8.88 8.79
C LEU A 250 5.16 8.57 9.32
N ARG A 251 5.04 7.93 10.48
CA ARG A 251 3.74 7.67 11.13
C ARG A 251 3.02 8.98 11.44
N ILE A 252 3.70 9.97 12.02
CA ILE A 252 3.11 11.27 12.34
C ILE A 252 2.73 12.02 11.06
N LEU A 253 3.65 12.11 10.09
CA LEU A 253 3.37 12.75 8.81
C LEU A 253 2.20 12.09 8.08
N ASN A 254 2.10 10.77 8.14
CA ASN A 254 1.01 10.02 7.53
C ASN A 254 -0.34 10.31 8.21
N PHE A 255 -0.37 10.42 9.53
CA PHE A 255 -1.58 10.81 10.26
C PHE A 255 -2.02 12.24 9.89
N LEU A 256 -1.07 13.18 9.88
CA LEU A 256 -1.34 14.57 9.46
C LEU A 256 -1.83 14.63 8.02
N TRP A 257 -1.25 13.81 7.13
CA TRP A 257 -1.69 13.72 5.75
C TRP A 257 -3.12 13.20 5.63
N LEU A 258 -3.50 12.17 6.38
CA LEU A 258 -4.87 11.64 6.37
C LEU A 258 -5.89 12.68 6.85
N ILE A 259 -5.56 13.42 7.91
CA ILE A 259 -6.39 14.55 8.38
C ILE A 259 -6.47 15.62 7.29
N TYR A 260 -5.33 15.99 6.71
CA TYR A 260 -5.28 16.97 5.63
C TYR A 260 -6.12 16.53 4.42
N SER A 261 -6.06 15.27 4.00
CA SER A 261 -6.87 14.74 2.91
C SER A 261 -8.37 14.80 3.20
N ALA A 262 -8.80 14.48 4.44
CA ALA A 262 -10.19 14.62 4.83
C ALA A 262 -10.63 16.10 4.80
N LEU A 263 -9.84 17.00 5.39
CA LEU A 263 -10.11 18.44 5.35
C LEU A 263 -10.14 18.99 3.91
N LEU A 264 -9.21 18.54 3.06
CA LEU A 264 -9.14 18.88 1.64
C LEU A 264 -10.44 18.54 0.92
N ILE A 265 -11.04 17.38 1.20
CA ILE A 265 -12.33 16.98 0.63
C ILE A 265 -13.46 17.83 1.18
N GLU A 266 -13.58 17.93 2.52
CA GLU A 266 -14.69 18.64 3.17
C GLU A 266 -14.71 20.13 2.81
N PHE A 267 -13.56 20.80 2.83
CA PHE A 267 -13.47 22.21 2.45
C PHE A 267 -13.69 22.42 0.96
N SER A 268 -13.23 21.51 0.10
CA SER A 268 -13.50 21.62 -1.35
C SER A 268 -15.01 21.48 -1.63
N LEU A 269 -15.71 20.55 -0.98
CA LEU A 269 -17.17 20.44 -1.08
C LEU A 269 -17.87 21.71 -0.60
N ASN A 270 -17.43 22.25 0.55
CA ASN A 270 -18.00 23.47 1.12
C ASN A 270 -17.75 24.70 0.24
N PHE A 271 -16.56 24.87 -0.32
CA PHE A 271 -16.22 26.02 -1.16
C PHE A 271 -16.96 26.08 -2.49
N ASN A 272 -17.40 24.92 -2.98
CA ASN A 272 -18.24 24.77 -4.17
C ASN A 272 -19.73 24.61 -3.82
N ASN A 273 -20.11 24.81 -2.55
CA ASN A 273 -21.47 24.70 -2.06
C ASN A 273 -22.18 23.38 -2.43
N VAL A 274 -21.46 22.27 -2.45
CA VAL A 274 -22.03 20.93 -2.67
C VAL A 274 -22.66 20.44 -1.38
N THR A 275 -23.86 20.93 -1.10
CA THR A 275 -24.57 20.62 0.15
C THR A 275 -25.41 19.34 0.05
N ALA A 276 -25.73 18.90 -1.17
CA ALA A 276 -26.49 17.67 -1.40
C ALA A 276 -25.84 16.47 -0.70
N VAL A 277 -24.51 16.36 -0.74
CA VAL A 277 -23.77 15.25 -0.12
C VAL A 277 -23.73 15.27 1.41
N LEU A 278 -24.19 16.35 2.06
CA LEU A 278 -24.16 16.54 3.51
C LEU A 278 -25.53 16.36 4.19
N ARG A 279 -26.64 16.63 3.49
CA ARG A 279 -27.98 16.64 4.10
C ARG A 279 -28.72 15.31 3.93
N GLY A 280 -29.16 14.74 5.05
CA GLY A 280 -29.98 13.53 5.11
C GLY A 280 -31.50 13.77 5.05
N ARG A 281 -32.20 12.70 4.68
CA ARG A 281 -33.66 12.43 4.67
C ARG A 281 -34.56 13.20 3.69
N ASN A 282 -34.33 14.49 3.43
CA ASN A 282 -35.28 15.28 2.62
C ASN A 282 -34.87 15.53 1.16
N ASN A 283 -33.64 15.17 0.75
CA ASN A 283 -33.08 15.52 -0.58
C ASN A 283 -32.49 14.32 -1.35
N GLY A 284 -33.04 13.10 -1.18
CA GLY A 284 -32.58 11.91 -1.93
C GLY A 284 -31.23 11.31 -1.48
N ASN A 285 -30.60 11.90 -0.46
CA ASN A 285 -29.34 11.43 0.11
C ASN A 285 -29.56 10.36 1.19
N GLU A 286 -30.13 9.24 0.76
CA GLU A 286 -30.50 8.18 1.66
C GLU A 286 -29.32 7.23 1.88
N LEU A 287 -28.84 7.16 3.13
CA LEU A 287 -27.75 6.27 3.56
C LEU A 287 -28.03 4.79 3.28
N HIS A 288 -29.28 4.42 2.99
CA HIS A 288 -29.65 3.04 2.68
C HIS A 288 -29.29 2.62 1.25
N LEU A 289 -28.94 3.55 0.36
CA LEU A 289 -28.50 3.20 -0.98
C LEU A 289 -27.25 2.30 -0.91
N PRO A 290 -27.21 1.17 -1.64
CA PRO A 290 -26.08 0.24 -1.58
C PRO A 290 -24.72 0.91 -1.83
N ALA A 291 -24.67 1.91 -2.71
CA ALA A 291 -23.47 2.68 -3.02
C ALA A 291 -22.89 3.41 -1.80
N GLN A 292 -23.74 3.88 -0.87
CA GLN A 292 -23.31 4.58 0.35
C GLN A 292 -23.18 3.63 1.55
N LEU A 293 -24.11 2.70 1.69
CA LEU A 293 -24.16 1.77 2.83
C LEU A 293 -22.97 0.82 2.84
N LEU A 294 -22.60 0.25 1.68
CA LEU A 294 -21.54 -0.76 1.62
C LEU A 294 -20.18 -0.20 2.05
N PRO A 295 -19.68 0.94 1.51
CA PRO A 295 -18.42 1.52 1.99
C PRO A 295 -18.47 1.89 3.47
N LEU A 296 -19.60 2.43 3.95
CA LEU A 296 -19.77 2.79 5.35
C LEU A 296 -19.66 1.57 6.27
N LEU A 297 -20.35 0.47 5.95
CA LEU A 297 -20.30 -0.77 6.73
C LEU A 297 -18.90 -1.38 6.70
N ILE A 298 -18.27 -1.45 5.53
CA ILE A 298 -16.90 -1.98 5.39
C ILE A 298 -15.92 -1.17 6.25
N GLY A 299 -15.96 0.16 6.15
CA GLY A 299 -15.08 1.04 6.92
C GLY A 299 -15.35 0.96 8.43
N THR A 300 -16.62 0.97 8.84
CA THR A 300 -17.01 0.94 10.26
C THR A 300 -16.66 -0.40 10.91
N PHE A 301 -17.08 -1.52 10.32
CA PHE A 301 -16.76 -2.85 10.87
C PHE A 301 -15.27 -3.15 10.82
N GLY A 302 -14.58 -2.71 9.76
CA GLY A 302 -13.13 -2.81 9.66
C GLY A 302 -12.42 -2.05 10.78
N LEU A 303 -12.84 -0.81 11.07
CA LEU A 303 -12.30 -0.02 12.16
C LEU A 303 -12.59 -0.64 13.53
N VAL A 304 -13.84 -1.05 13.80
CA VAL A 304 -14.23 -1.70 15.06
C VAL A 304 -13.42 -2.98 15.28
N ARG A 305 -13.26 -3.82 14.25
CA ARG A 305 -12.44 -5.04 14.32
C ARG A 305 -10.99 -4.72 14.69
N ILE A 306 -10.37 -3.74 14.06
CA ILE A 306 -8.97 -3.37 14.36
C ILE A 306 -8.83 -2.79 15.77
N LEU A 307 -9.76 -1.93 16.21
CA LEU A 307 -9.76 -1.40 17.58
C LEU A 307 -9.88 -2.54 18.60
N TYR A 308 -10.80 -3.48 18.36
CA TYR A 308 -10.95 -4.67 19.20
C TYR A 308 -9.65 -5.49 19.28
N LEU A 309 -9.00 -5.77 18.14
CA LEU A 309 -7.72 -6.50 18.12
C LEU A 309 -6.60 -5.73 18.82
N VAL A 310 -6.57 -4.39 18.74
CA VAL A 310 -5.60 -3.57 19.48
C VAL A 310 -5.84 -3.70 20.99
N VAL A 311 -7.09 -3.62 21.44
CA VAL A 311 -7.44 -3.80 22.87
C VAL A 311 -7.07 -5.21 23.32
N GLN A 312 -7.42 -6.23 22.54
CA GLN A 312 -7.08 -7.62 22.83
C GLN A 312 -5.55 -7.83 22.92
N SER A 313 -4.78 -7.22 22.02
CA SER A 313 -3.31 -7.32 22.03
C SER A 313 -2.65 -6.69 23.26
N LYS A 314 -3.35 -5.81 23.98
CA LYS A 314 -2.87 -5.16 25.20
C LYS A 314 -3.34 -5.84 26.48
N ARG A 315 -4.29 -6.78 26.41
CA ARG A 315 -4.78 -7.51 27.58
C ARG A 315 -3.67 -8.43 28.08
N SER A 316 -3.46 -8.48 29.40
CA SER A 316 -2.43 -9.32 30.00
C SER A 316 -2.72 -10.79 29.69
N PRO A 317 -1.72 -11.61 29.33
CA PRO A 317 -1.90 -13.06 29.16
C PRO A 317 -2.38 -13.75 30.44
N GLU A 318 -2.26 -13.09 31.60
CA GLU A 318 -2.71 -13.59 32.91
C GLU A 318 -4.21 -13.35 33.17
N ASP A 319 -4.87 -12.46 32.41
CA ASP A 319 -6.31 -12.15 32.52
C ASP A 319 -7.20 -13.02 31.61
N ILE A 320 -6.64 -14.10 31.08
CA ILE A 320 -7.37 -15.11 30.31
C ILE A 320 -8.03 -16.04 31.32
N GLU A 321 -9.32 -15.80 31.59
CA GLU A 321 -10.19 -16.85 32.15
C GLU A 321 -9.96 -18.14 31.36
N PRO A 322 -9.94 -19.32 32.02
CA PRO A 322 -9.56 -20.58 31.38
C PRO A 322 -10.32 -20.74 30.07
N ASP A 323 -9.57 -20.76 28.98
CA ASP A 323 -10.09 -20.83 27.63
C ASP A 323 -11.18 -21.91 27.57
N LEU A 324 -12.33 -21.56 26.95
CA LEU A 324 -13.19 -22.57 26.34
C LEU A 324 -12.25 -23.55 25.63
N PRO A 325 -12.24 -24.83 26.00
CA PRO A 325 -11.19 -25.76 25.64
C PRO A 325 -10.92 -25.61 24.16
N ASP A 326 -9.68 -25.20 23.84
CA ASP A 326 -9.21 -25.03 22.48
C ASP A 326 -9.81 -26.15 21.66
N ALA A 327 -10.81 -25.82 20.83
CA ALA A 327 -11.29 -26.75 19.85
C ALA A 327 -10.05 -27.02 19.03
N TYR A 328 -9.41 -28.17 19.29
CA TYR A 328 -8.22 -28.65 18.62
C TYR A 328 -8.52 -28.51 17.14
N PHE A 329 -8.10 -27.41 16.53
CA PHE A 329 -8.09 -27.31 15.09
C PHE A 329 -6.89 -28.16 14.73
N PRO A 330 -7.09 -29.41 14.25
CA PRO A 330 -5.97 -30.27 13.94
C PRO A 330 -5.07 -29.50 12.99
N LYS A 331 -3.77 -29.43 13.33
CA LYS A 331 -2.72 -28.93 12.44
C LYS A 331 -2.94 -29.57 11.09
N ARG A 332 -3.57 -28.80 10.20
CA ARG A 332 -4.17 -29.29 8.96
C ARG A 332 -3.04 -29.92 8.14
N SER A 333 -3.13 -31.23 7.95
CA SER A 333 -2.19 -32.00 7.15
C SER A 333 -2.01 -31.32 5.78
N ARG A 334 -0.74 -31.07 5.44
CA ARG A 334 -0.30 -30.40 4.22
C ARG A 334 -0.61 -31.27 2.99
N THR A 335 -1.86 -31.32 2.57
CA THR A 335 -2.19 -31.70 1.20
C THR A 335 -2.02 -30.46 0.32
N LEU A 336 -1.34 -30.64 -0.81
CA LEU A 336 -0.98 -29.62 -1.79
C LEU A 336 -2.25 -29.07 -2.49
N ARG A 337 -3.03 -28.24 -1.79
CA ARG A 337 -4.12 -27.45 -2.40
C ARG A 337 -3.51 -26.31 -3.22
N VAL A 338 -4.16 -25.92 -4.32
CA VAL A 338 -3.85 -24.73 -5.14
C VAL A 338 -3.65 -23.46 -4.30
N ARG A 339 -4.29 -23.39 -3.12
CA ARG A 339 -4.10 -22.34 -2.11
C ARG A 339 -2.64 -22.19 -1.61
N ASN A 340 -1.87 -23.28 -1.59
CA ASN A 340 -0.45 -23.27 -1.24
C ASN A 340 0.45 -22.71 -2.36
N LEU A 341 -0.02 -22.76 -3.61
CA LEU A 341 0.68 -22.15 -4.74
C LEU A 341 0.67 -20.61 -4.57
N LEU A 342 -0.47 -20.03 -4.18
CA LEU A 342 -0.58 -18.61 -3.83
C LEU A 342 0.24 -18.24 -2.58
N LEU A 343 0.31 -19.12 -1.56
CA LEU A 343 1.19 -18.93 -0.40
C LEU A 343 2.69 -18.98 -0.76
N ALA A 344 3.09 -19.74 -1.80
CA ALA A 344 4.46 -19.70 -2.30
C ALA A 344 4.83 -18.33 -2.90
N PHE A 345 3.84 -17.59 -3.41
CA PHE A 345 3.99 -16.21 -3.89
C PHE A 345 3.81 -15.15 -2.79
N SER A 346 3.22 -15.51 -1.64
CA SER A 346 3.10 -14.66 -0.44
C SER A 346 3.56 -15.36 0.85
N PRO A 347 4.85 -15.75 0.97
CA PRO A 347 5.39 -16.42 2.16
C PRO A 347 5.54 -15.48 3.37
N ALA A 348 4.98 -14.27 3.31
CA ALA A 348 4.91 -13.29 4.37
C ALA A 348 3.92 -13.68 5.49
N MET A 349 2.88 -14.47 5.16
CA MET A 349 1.73 -14.68 6.05
C MET A 349 1.84 -15.85 7.03
N SER A 350 2.88 -16.69 6.98
CA SER A 350 2.90 -17.95 7.76
C SER A 350 4.09 -18.10 8.73
N ARG A 351 4.65 -17.00 9.25
CA ARG A 351 5.78 -17.10 10.18
C ARG A 351 5.40 -16.64 11.58
N ASP A 352 5.54 -17.59 12.51
CA ASP A 352 5.70 -17.30 13.94
C ASP A 352 6.86 -16.32 14.10
N SER A 353 6.52 -15.12 14.55
CA SER A 353 7.48 -14.08 14.89
C SER A 353 8.17 -14.48 16.19
N THR A 354 9.24 -15.25 16.10
CA THR A 354 10.17 -15.34 17.23
C THR A 354 10.82 -13.97 17.36
N THR A 355 10.46 -13.23 18.41
CA THR A 355 11.02 -11.91 18.72
C THR A 355 12.51 -12.07 19.02
N THR A 356 13.34 -11.93 18.00
CA THR A 356 14.79 -11.89 18.17
C THR A 356 15.18 -10.52 18.69
N ILE A 357 15.93 -10.47 19.79
CA ILE A 357 16.52 -9.25 20.33
C ILE A 357 17.54 -8.74 19.30
N TYR A 358 17.30 -7.57 18.73
CA TYR A 358 18.19 -6.94 17.74
C TYR A 358 19.15 -5.96 18.43
N ASP A 359 20.41 -5.98 18.02
CA ASP A 359 21.37 -4.95 18.38
C ASP A 359 20.98 -3.64 17.63
N PRO A 360 20.74 -2.52 18.34
CA PRO A 360 20.34 -1.26 17.72
C PRO A 360 21.35 -0.71 16.70
N ASP A 361 22.61 -1.15 16.77
CA ASP A 361 23.69 -0.78 15.84
C ASP A 361 23.97 -1.83 14.75
N GLU A 362 23.18 -2.92 14.67
CA GLU A 362 23.26 -3.90 13.59
C GLU A 362 22.90 -3.23 12.25
N VAL A 363 23.87 -3.17 11.34
CA VAL A 363 23.69 -2.75 9.94
C VAL A 363 23.67 -4.01 9.09
N ASP A 364 22.83 -4.04 8.04
CA ASP A 364 22.90 -5.11 7.05
C ASP A 364 24.34 -5.22 6.52
N GLU A 365 24.96 -6.39 6.65
CA GLU A 365 26.38 -6.59 6.33
C GLU A 365 26.72 -6.18 4.89
N LEU A 366 25.73 -6.26 3.99
CA LEU A 366 25.80 -5.83 2.59
C LEU A 366 26.01 -4.33 2.39
N GLU A 367 25.72 -3.50 3.39
CA GLU A 367 25.72 -2.04 3.27
C GLU A 367 26.69 -1.35 4.22
N LYS A 368 27.40 -2.12 5.07
CA LYS A 368 28.30 -1.58 6.11
C LYS A 368 29.41 -0.67 5.57
N HIS A 369 29.78 -0.81 4.30
CA HIS A 369 30.92 -0.10 3.70
C HIS A 369 30.48 1.10 2.84
N ARG A 370 29.17 1.33 2.69
CA ARG A 370 28.66 2.38 1.80
C ARG A 370 28.58 3.74 2.50
N PRO A 371 28.85 4.83 1.77
CA PRO A 371 28.68 6.16 2.33
C PRO A 371 27.19 6.42 2.61
N TRP A 372 26.92 7.18 3.67
CA TRP A 372 25.58 7.36 4.22
C TRP A 372 24.55 7.85 3.20
N HIS A 373 24.93 8.78 2.30
CA HIS A 373 24.02 9.33 1.29
C HIS A 373 23.56 8.27 0.28
N VAL A 374 24.42 7.34 -0.11
CA VAL A 374 24.06 6.21 -0.99
C VAL A 374 23.10 5.27 -0.26
N ARG A 375 23.34 4.99 1.02
CA ARG A 375 22.44 4.14 1.81
C ARG A 375 21.04 4.74 1.92
N TYR A 376 20.94 6.03 2.18
CA TYR A 376 19.64 6.73 2.19
C TYR A 376 18.98 6.69 0.82
N LEU A 377 19.74 6.91 -0.26
CA LEU A 377 19.20 6.83 -1.62
C LEU A 377 18.66 5.43 -1.93
N VAL A 378 19.41 4.37 -1.59
CA VAL A 378 18.99 2.97 -1.75
C VAL A 378 17.83 2.63 -0.82
N ALA A 379 17.74 3.23 0.37
CA ALA A 379 16.59 3.04 1.24
C ALA A 379 15.30 3.56 0.58
N TRP A 380 15.32 4.76 -0.01
CA TRP A 380 14.14 5.34 -0.67
C TRP A 380 13.89 4.78 -2.08
N LEU A 381 14.94 4.29 -2.73
CA LEU A 381 14.93 3.64 -4.04
C LEU A 381 15.63 2.27 -3.97
N PRO A 382 15.05 1.26 -3.28
CA PRO A 382 15.61 -0.09 -3.11
C PRO A 382 15.99 -0.79 -4.40
N TRP A 383 15.37 -0.42 -5.51
CA TRP A 383 15.72 -0.95 -6.82
C TRP A 383 17.12 -0.55 -7.30
N LEU A 384 17.68 0.55 -6.78
CA LEU A 384 19.07 0.90 -7.05
C LEU A 384 20.01 -0.23 -6.64
N SER A 385 19.69 -1.01 -5.59
CA SER A 385 20.49 -2.17 -5.18
C SER A 385 20.56 -3.27 -6.23
N LEU A 386 19.70 -3.25 -7.25
CA LEU A 386 19.72 -4.19 -8.38
C LEU A 386 20.72 -3.78 -9.45
N LEU A 387 21.08 -2.50 -9.53
CA LEU A 387 22.04 -1.99 -10.51
C LEU A 387 23.45 -2.45 -10.16
N ARG A 388 24.24 -2.84 -11.17
CA ARG A 388 25.61 -3.35 -11.00
C ARG A 388 26.51 -2.40 -10.23
N ASN A 389 26.35 -1.08 -10.42
CA ASN A 389 27.13 -0.05 -9.73
C ASN A 389 26.85 0.01 -8.21
N PHE A 390 25.72 -0.54 -7.78
CA PHE A 390 25.28 -0.64 -6.40
C PHE A 390 25.26 -2.10 -5.92
N GLN A 391 25.98 -3.00 -6.59
CA GLN A 391 26.25 -4.34 -6.08
C GLN A 391 27.69 -4.34 -5.57
N ASP A 392 27.87 -4.73 -4.30
CA ASP A 392 29.21 -4.92 -3.77
C ASP A 392 29.91 -6.00 -4.62
N PRO A 393 31.19 -5.81 -5.00
CA PRO A 393 31.94 -6.85 -5.69
C PRO A 393 31.85 -8.11 -4.83
N PRO A 394 31.59 -9.29 -5.43
CA PRO A 394 31.42 -10.52 -4.68
C PRO A 394 32.67 -10.71 -3.83
N LYS A 395 32.54 -10.51 -2.51
CA LYS A 395 33.59 -10.88 -1.57
C LYS A 395 33.74 -12.38 -1.74
N VAL A 396 34.83 -12.79 -2.40
CA VAL A 396 35.25 -14.19 -2.45
C VAL A 396 35.36 -14.58 -0.98
N MET A 397 34.37 -15.30 -0.46
CA MET A 397 34.45 -15.87 0.86
C MET A 397 35.61 -16.87 0.80
N LYS A 398 36.82 -16.41 1.13
CA LYS A 398 37.92 -17.29 1.50
C LYS A 398 37.36 -18.14 2.62
N GLY A 399 37.10 -19.41 2.32
CA GLY A 399 36.40 -20.32 3.21
C GLY A 399 37.11 -20.39 4.55
N LYS A 400 36.64 -19.60 5.52
CA LYS A 400 36.79 -19.97 6.92
C LYS A 400 35.92 -21.20 7.08
N ARG A 401 36.54 -22.38 7.18
CA ARG A 401 35.90 -23.57 7.73
C ARG A 401 35.23 -23.11 9.03
N LEU A 402 33.91 -23.03 9.01
CA LEU A 402 33.12 -22.95 10.24
C LEU A 402 33.35 -24.29 10.94
N GLY A 403 34.35 -24.30 11.84
CA GLY A 403 34.43 -25.35 12.84
C GLY A 403 33.15 -25.25 13.66
N TYR A 404 32.27 -26.23 13.51
CA TYR A 404 31.18 -26.45 14.45
C TYR A 404 31.84 -26.74 15.80
N GLN A 405 31.93 -25.74 16.67
CA GLN A 405 32.14 -26.00 18.09
C GLN A 405 30.82 -26.55 18.62
N SER A 406 30.77 -27.88 18.78
CA SER A 406 29.72 -28.56 19.51
C SER A 406 29.72 -28.04 20.94
N TYR A 407 28.61 -27.43 21.35
CA TYR A 407 28.29 -27.32 22.77
C TYR A 407 27.96 -28.73 23.26
N GLN A 408 28.95 -29.39 23.88
CA GLN A 408 28.76 -30.68 24.55
C GLN A 408 27.95 -30.45 25.83
N SER A 409 26.68 -30.85 25.79
CA SER A 409 25.89 -31.19 26.97
C SER A 409 25.42 -32.64 26.81
N GLY A 410 26.24 -33.58 27.27
CA GLY A 410 25.79 -34.80 27.95
C GLY A 410 24.93 -35.84 27.24
N GLN A 411 24.70 -35.81 25.93
CA GLN A 411 24.06 -36.93 25.23
C GLN A 411 24.80 -37.33 23.95
N GLU A 412 25.11 -38.62 23.89
CA GLU A 412 25.81 -39.31 22.83
C GLU A 412 24.95 -39.35 21.56
N TYR A 413 25.28 -38.50 20.59
CA TYR A 413 24.72 -38.59 19.25
C TYR A 413 25.74 -39.29 18.34
N GLN A 414 25.33 -40.41 17.73
CA GLN A 414 26.03 -41.00 16.60
C GLN A 414 26.15 -39.95 15.48
N MET A 415 27.39 -39.62 15.11
CA MET A 415 27.66 -38.88 13.89
C MET A 415 27.31 -39.75 12.70
N VAL A 416 26.17 -39.47 12.05
CA VAL A 416 25.96 -39.90 10.68
C VAL A 416 26.75 -38.95 9.81
N ASP A 417 27.88 -39.43 9.29
CA ASP A 417 28.63 -38.74 8.24
C ASP A 417 27.71 -38.57 7.02
N LEU A 418 27.12 -37.40 6.90
CA LEU A 418 26.48 -36.96 5.67
C LEU A 418 27.58 -36.73 4.64
N ALA A 419 27.90 -37.78 3.89
CA ALA A 419 28.78 -37.73 2.73
C ALA A 419 28.42 -36.51 1.87
N GLN A 420 29.37 -35.59 1.70
CA GLN A 420 29.23 -34.53 0.72
C GLN A 420 28.99 -35.18 -0.64
N PRO A 421 27.90 -34.83 -1.36
CA PRO A 421 27.71 -35.36 -2.70
C PRO A 421 28.88 -34.91 -3.56
N ALA A 422 29.51 -35.88 -4.24
CA ALA A 422 30.63 -35.65 -5.14
C ALA A 422 30.31 -34.49 -6.09
N LYS A 423 31.26 -33.55 -6.22
CA LYS A 423 31.15 -32.51 -7.25
C LYS A 423 31.11 -33.21 -8.60
N LEU A 424 30.10 -32.88 -9.39
CA LEU A 424 29.96 -33.35 -10.77
C LEU A 424 31.20 -32.90 -11.57
N GLY A 425 32.18 -33.79 -11.72
CA GLY A 425 33.45 -33.52 -12.41
C GLY A 425 34.70 -34.20 -11.85
N GLU A 426 34.69 -34.72 -10.62
CA GLU A 426 35.85 -35.47 -10.11
C GLU A 426 35.81 -36.93 -10.56
N ARG A 427 36.61 -37.26 -11.59
CA ARG A 427 36.98 -38.65 -11.91
C ARG A 427 37.77 -39.22 -10.74
N LYS A 428 37.30 -40.32 -10.15
CA LYS A 428 38.07 -41.12 -9.19
C LYS A 428 39.40 -41.55 -9.82
N PRO A 429 40.55 -41.25 -9.19
CA PRO A 429 41.81 -41.83 -9.61
C PRO A 429 41.89 -43.30 -9.17
N GLY A 430 42.11 -44.17 -10.16
CA GLY A 430 42.82 -45.46 -10.08
C GLY A 430 42.51 -46.41 -8.94
N THR A 431 41.62 -47.38 -9.19
CA THR A 431 41.82 -48.73 -8.66
C THR A 431 42.82 -49.43 -9.58
N ALA A 432 44.03 -49.64 -9.07
CA ALA A 432 45.04 -50.47 -9.71
C ALA A 432 44.65 -51.94 -9.56
N ASP A 433 44.67 -52.67 -10.67
CA ASP A 433 44.59 -54.12 -10.70
C ASP A 433 45.91 -54.70 -10.15
N THR A 434 45.79 -55.68 -9.26
CA THR A 434 46.88 -56.57 -8.82
C THR A 434 46.53 -58.00 -9.20
N PRO A 435 47.55 -58.83 -9.50
CA PRO A 435 47.56 -59.82 -10.59
C PRO A 435 46.64 -61.02 -10.45
#